data_AF-A0A8T1ASX0-F1
#
_entry.id   AF-A0A8T1ASX0-F1
#
_cell.length_a   1.000
_cell.length_b   1.000
_cell.length_c   1.000
_cell.angle_alpha   90.00
_cell.angle_beta   90.00
_cell.angle_gamma   90.00
#
_symmetry.space_group_name_H-M   'P 1'
#
loop_
_entity.id
_entity.type
_entity.pdbx_description
1 polymer ?
#
loop_
_entity_poly.entity_id
_entity_poly.type
_entity_poly.pdbx_seq_one_letter_code
_entity_poly.pdbx_strand_id
1 'polypeptide(L)' 'MVLGVEDIRNHRFNDALVRWELQVSWMGLQAIEDSWEPLDVLAQDVPVKVRDYIIASGDDDLSAQLE' A
#
# COMPACT_ATOMS: atom_id res chain seq x y z
N MET A 1 2.40 -19.83 0.74
CA MET A 1 2.12 -19.25 2.07
C MET A 1 1.69 -17.82 1.81
N VAL A 2 0.55 -17.38 2.37
CA VAL A 2 0.11 -15.98 2.28
C VAL A 2 0.72 -15.26 3.48
N LEU A 3 1.52 -14.21 3.22
CA LEU A 3 2.09 -13.38 4.28
C LEU A 3 1.07 -12.32 4.67
N GLY A 4 0.91 -12.08 5.97
CA GLY A 4 0.02 -11.03 6.46
C GLY A 4 0.64 -9.65 6.25
N VAL A 5 -0.18 -8.69 5.83
CA VAL A 5 0.21 -7.27 5.82
C VAL A 5 0.25 -6.77 7.26
N GLU A 6 1.45 -6.45 7.76
CA GLU A 6 1.64 -5.85 9.07
C GLU A 6 1.21 -4.38 9.02
N ASP A 7 1.86 -3.59 8.16
CA ASP A 7 1.66 -2.16 8.03
C ASP A 7 1.96 -1.66 6.62
N ILE A 8 1.41 -0.49 6.28
CA ILE A 8 1.75 0.24 5.07
C ILE A 8 2.66 1.40 5.47
N ARG A 9 3.90 1.39 4.98
CA ARG A 9 4.97 2.30 5.40
C ARG A 9 5.02 3.56 4.55
N ASN A 10 4.75 3.42 3.26
CA ASN A 10 4.95 4.51 2.29
C ASN A 10 4.05 4.32 1.06
N HIS A 11 3.96 5.35 0.23
CA HIS A 11 3.30 5.33 -1.07
C HIS A 11 4.15 6.03 -2.12
N ARG A 12 3.98 5.63 -3.38
CA ARG A 12 4.57 6.32 -4.53
C ARG A 12 3.71 6.11 -5.77
N PHE A 13 3.73 7.10 -6.65
CA PHE A 13 3.22 6.93 -8.00
C PHE A 13 4.34 6.41 -8.90
N ASN A 14 4.13 5.26 -9.53
CA ASN A 14 5.06 4.69 -10.49
C ASN A 14 4.68 5.17 -11.89
N ASP A 15 5.38 6.19 -12.38
CA ASP A 15 5.13 6.80 -13.69
C ASP A 15 5.32 5.82 -14.86
N ALA A 16 6.25 4.85 -14.72
CA ALA A 16 6.52 3.87 -15.76
C ALA A 16 5.38 2.84 -15.93
N LEU A 17 4.67 2.52 -14.84
CA LEU A 17 3.53 1.60 -14.84
C LEU A 17 2.18 2.33 -14.73
N VAL A 18 2.21 3.66 -14.61
CA VAL A 18 1.07 4.55 -14.43
C VAL A 18 0.12 4.04 -13.33
N ARG A 19 0.69 3.72 -12.17
CA ARG A 19 -0.07 3.15 -11.04
C ARG A 19 0.50 3.56 -9.69
N TRP A 20 -0.37 3.57 -8.69
CA TRP A 20 0.04 3.72 -7.29
C TRP A 20 0.61 2.40 -6.75
N GLU A 21 1.70 2.54 -6.01
CA GLU A 21 2.32 1.45 -5.27
C GLU A 21 2.44 1.85 -3.80
N LEU A 22 2.18 0.90 -2.90
CA LEU A 22 2.31 1.06 -1.47
C LEU A 22 3.43 0.16 -0.97
N GLN A 23 4.26 0.69 -0.09
CA GLN A 23 5.31 -0.07 0.57
C GLN A 23 4.71 -0.84 1.73
N VAL A 24 4.68 -2.17 1.60
CA VAL A 24 4.10 -3.09 2.56
C VAL A 24 5.19 -3.64 3.45
N SER A 25 4.95 -3.59 4.75
CA SER A 25 5.70 -4.34 5.74
C SER A 25 4.97 -5.63 6.07
N TRP A 26 5.71 -6.74 6.03
CA TRP A 26 5.15 -8.08 6.14
C TRP A 26 5.28 -8.61 7.56
N MET A 27 4.21 -9.23 8.06
CA MET A 27 4.16 -9.76 9.42
C MET A 27 5.24 -10.82 9.64
N GLY A 28 6.10 -10.57 10.63
CA GLY A 28 7.18 -11.49 11.00
C GLY A 28 8.41 -11.44 10.09
N LEU A 29 8.46 -10.51 9.12
CA LEU A 29 9.65 -10.25 8.31
C LEU A 29 10.35 -8.96 8.75
N GLN A 30 11.60 -8.81 8.31
CA GLN A 30 12.39 -7.61 8.57
C GLN A 30 12.08 -6.54 7.53
N ALA A 31 12.34 -5.27 7.85
CA ALA A 31 12.07 -4.14 6.96
C ALA A 31 12.81 -4.21 5.60
N ILE A 32 13.87 -5.02 5.49
CA ILE A 32 14.56 -5.28 4.21
C ILE A 32 13.69 -6.09 3.23
N GLU A 33 12.71 -6.83 3.77
CA GLU A 33 11.75 -7.63 3.00
C GLU A 33 10.51 -6.81 2.63
N ASP A 34 10.41 -5.54 3.04
CA ASP A 34 9.31 -4.67 2.65
C ASP A 34 9.27 -4.52 1.12
N SER A 35 8.10 -4.76 0.52
CA SER A 35 7.94 -4.71 -0.93
C SER A 35 6.97 -3.62 -1.37
N TRP A 36 7.13 -3.18 -2.62
CA TRP A 36 6.21 -2.23 -3.24
C TRP A 36 5.14 -3.01 -3.99
N GLU A 37 3.94 -3.02 -3.42
CA GLU A 37 2.80 -3.72 -4.00
C GLU A 37 1.85 -2.73 -4.68
N PRO A 38 1.15 -3.12 -5.76
CA PRO A 38 0.18 -2.26 -6.42
C PRO A 38 -0.98 -1.93 -5.47
N LEU A 39 -1.40 -0.67 -5.44
CA LEU A 39 -2.53 -0.22 -4.63
C LEU A 39 -3.78 -1.05 -4.89
N ASP A 40 -4.09 -1.33 -6.16
CA ASP A 40 -5.29 -2.08 -6.56
C ASP A 40 -5.31 -3.50 -5.97
N VAL A 41 -4.16 -4.18 -5.93
CA VAL A 41 -4.02 -5.50 -5.31
C VAL A 41 -4.26 -5.42 -3.81
N LEU A 42 -3.61 -4.46 -3.14
CA LEU A 42 -3.77 -4.29 -1.69
C LEU A 42 -5.18 -3.83 -1.31
N ALA A 43 -5.86 -3.06 -2.16
CA ALA A 43 -7.23 -2.65 -1.96
C ALA A 43 -8.18 -3.86 -2.04
N GLN A 44 -7.85 -4.90 -2.81
CA GLN A 44 -8.58 -6.16 -2.86
C GLN A 44 -8.27 -7.07 -1.66
N ASP A 45 -6.99 -7.21 -1.29
CA ASP A 45 -6.54 -8.10 -0.22
C ASP A 45 -6.80 -7.54 1.20
N VAL A 46 -6.49 -6.26 1.42
CA VAL A 46 -6.57 -5.58 2.73
C VAL A 46 -7.20 -4.18 2.65
N PRO A 47 -8.44 -4.06 2.11
CA PRO A 47 -9.10 -2.77 1.86
C PRO A 47 -9.13 -1.83 3.06
N VAL A 48 -9.32 -2.38 4.26
CA VAL A 48 -9.40 -1.59 5.50
C VAL A 48 -8.07 -0.92 5.83
N LYS A 49 -6.94 -1.64 5.71
CA LYS A 49 -5.61 -1.09 5.99
C LYS A 49 -5.20 -0.05 4.96
N VAL A 50 -5.49 -0.31 3.67
CA VAL A 50 -5.24 0.65 2.59
C VAL A 50 -6.02 1.92 2.82
N ARG A 51 -7.33 1.81 3.10
CA ARG A 51 -8.16 2.99 3.36
C ARG A 51 -7.69 3.79 4.56
N ASP A 52 -7.37 3.14 5.66
CA ASP A 52 -6.86 3.80 6.87
C ASP A 52 -5.56 4.56 6.58
N TYR A 53 -4.63 3.91 5.86
CA TYR A 53 -3.38 4.54 5.43
C TYR A 53 -3.60 5.76 4.53
N ILE A 54 -4.48 5.66 3.53
CA ILE A 54 -4.76 6.76 2.59
C ILE A 54 -5.44 7.94 3.31
N ILE A 55 -6.35 7.68 4.24
CA ILE A 55 -6.96 8.73 5.06
C ILE A 55 -5.91 9.39 5.96
N ALA A 56 -4.98 8.60 6.50
CA ALA A 56 -3.91 9.09 7.37
C ALA A 56 -2.78 9.80 6.60
N SER A 57 -2.54 9.46 5.33
CA SER A 57 -1.45 10.04 4.53
C SER A 57 -1.72 11.52 4.20
N GLY A 58 -2.99 11.91 4.07
CA GLY A 58 -3.38 13.27 3.72
C GLY A 58 -2.94 13.70 2.31
N ASP A 59 -2.62 12.74 1.45
CA ASP A 59 -2.25 12.98 0.05
C ASP A 59 -3.52 12.97 -0.82
N ASP A 60 -3.88 14.13 -1.36
CA ASP A 60 -5.09 14.32 -2.18
C ASP A 60 -5.09 13.39 -3.42
N ASP A 61 -3.96 13.25 -4.10
CA ASP A 61 -3.80 12.45 -5.32
C ASP A 61 -3.96 10.94 -5.02
N LEU A 62 -3.42 10.48 -3.88
CA LEU A 62 -3.63 9.12 -3.40
C LEU A 62 -5.08 8.91 -2.92
N SER A 63 -5.67 9.90 -2.26
CA SER A 63 -7.04 9.83 -1.76
C SER A 63 -8.08 9.73 -2.88
N ALA A 64 -7.80 10.31 -4.04
CA ALA A 64 -8.62 10.18 -5.25
C ALA A 64 -8.70 8.72 -5.76
N GLN A 65 -7.79 7.83 -5.32
CA GLN A 65 -7.84 6.40 -5.67
C GLN A 65 -8.89 5.60 -4.86
N LEU A 66 -9.50 6.20 -3.84
CA LEU A 66 -10.55 5.58 -3.04
C LEU A 66 -11.97 5.80 -3.61
N GLU A 67 -12.13 6.64 -4.63
CA GLU A 67 -13.41 7.04 -5.23
C GLU A 67 -13.96 6.06 -6.27
#